data_AF-A0A4W5L905-F1
#
_entry.id   AF-A0A4W5L905-F1
#
_cell.length_a   1.000
_cell.length_b   1.000
_cell.length_c   1.000
_cell.angle_alpha   90.00
_cell.angle_beta   90.00
_cell.angle_gamma   90.00
#
_symmetry.space_group_name_H-M   'P 1'
#
loop_
_entity.id
_entity.type
_entity.pdbx_description
1 polymer ?
#
loop_
_entity_poly.entity_id
_entity_poly.type
_entity_poly.pdbx_seq_one_letter_code
_entity_poly.pdbx_strand_id
1 'polypeptide(L)'
;MSSYSRVIHHATSVLCSNKGSLALQQLHRKVFQRVEITEDDFWYIVKKCSRFVVVRNRERTDEWGTDCVVVAKTSLRLCKNYTKQDCRDCQELHLCKYFVYGNCRFGKGRKQCKFSHDVRSEHNYTLLRECTLHELHEDDLFLLLLQNDPTLLPEVCSHYNKGSGPHGACTFRDGCTKVHMCMHFVQDDCMFGPKCKRQHVIDQHGRRMLEERGLSGDIINDLPFVYQNLHRLNTSTTPYTAKERVGELVSSPVIKKEDRKEICLHFIRRNCRFQDQCIRVHFNLPYKWEVFDGNGWIRLHHTEDIERAFCDPRNTHSPGSRPVDFLTMTQESDPVRRLSTVSSVTKPAHYILTTEWLWYYKGDHENWIEFGRPDDKQRTTSLSSRELEEAYLADRSAEVTIMKGHRNYYLSFQGKSP
;
A
#
# COMPACT_ATOMS: atom_id res chain seq x y z
N MET A 1 6.76 22.74 -10.51
CA MET A 1 6.60 21.73 -9.43
C MET A 1 5.36 22.12 -8.63
N SER A 2 4.42 21.19 -8.41
CA SER A 2 3.16 21.50 -7.70
C SER A 2 3.43 22.08 -6.30
N SER A 3 2.68 23.10 -5.88
CA SER A 3 2.78 23.75 -4.55
C SER A 3 2.85 22.72 -3.41
N TYR A 4 2.06 21.65 -3.51
CA TYR A 4 2.01 20.58 -2.51
C TYR A 4 3.28 19.75 -2.41
N SER A 5 4.08 19.64 -3.47
CA SER A 5 5.35 18.88 -3.42
C SER A 5 6.34 19.50 -2.43
N ARG A 6 6.40 20.84 -2.37
CA ARG A 6 7.27 21.57 -1.44
C ARG A 6 6.81 21.40 0.01
N VAL A 7 5.50 21.43 0.22
CA VAL A 7 4.88 21.21 1.54
C VAL A 7 5.15 19.79 2.03
N ILE A 8 4.92 18.77 1.20
CA ILE A 8 5.16 17.36 1.54
C ILE A 8 6.63 17.12 1.88
N HIS A 9 7.55 17.65 1.06
CA HIS A 9 8.97 17.54 1.30
C HIS A 9 9.35 18.18 2.64
N HIS A 10 8.95 19.44 2.86
CA HIS A 10 9.28 20.17 4.07
C HIS A 10 8.66 19.54 5.32
N ALA A 11 7.38 19.14 5.27
CA ALA A 11 6.71 18.44 6.37
C ALA A 11 7.39 17.13 6.73
N THR A 12 7.91 16.38 5.74
CA THR A 12 8.66 15.16 6.04
C THR A 12 9.98 15.45 6.71
N SER A 13 10.74 16.44 6.24
CA SER A 13 11.98 16.85 6.92
C SER A 13 11.69 17.32 8.34
N VAL A 14 10.66 18.13 8.56
CA VAL A 14 10.24 18.55 9.91
C VAL A 14 9.90 17.35 10.78
N LEU A 15 9.17 16.35 10.27
CA LEU A 15 8.89 15.14 11.03
C LEU A 15 10.17 14.39 11.37
N CYS A 16 11.04 14.10 10.40
CA CYS A 16 12.29 13.39 10.63
C CYS A 16 13.19 14.11 11.64
N SER A 17 13.39 15.43 11.49
CA SER A 17 14.17 16.22 12.45
C SER A 17 13.51 16.33 13.83
N ASN A 18 12.26 15.89 13.99
CA ASN A 18 11.56 15.78 15.28
C ASN A 18 11.24 14.31 15.58
N LYS A 19 12.22 13.42 15.39
CA LYS A 19 12.16 12.00 15.77
C LYS A 19 11.06 11.22 15.03
N GLY A 20 10.68 11.69 13.85
CA GLY A 20 9.83 10.99 12.90
C GLY A 20 8.32 11.10 13.14
N SER A 21 7.89 11.79 14.21
CA SER A 21 6.48 12.11 14.45
C SER A 21 6.27 13.41 15.23
N LEU A 22 5.14 14.09 14.99
CA LEU A 22 4.76 15.31 15.69
C LEU A 22 3.23 15.42 15.81
N ALA A 23 2.75 16.15 16.81
CA ALA A 23 1.34 16.56 16.84
C ALA A 23 1.01 17.39 15.59
N LEU A 24 -0.17 17.17 15.01
CA LEU A 24 -0.60 17.80 13.76
C LEU A 24 -0.47 19.33 13.81
N GLN A 25 -0.96 19.95 14.88
CA GLN A 25 -0.91 21.40 15.04
C GLN A 25 0.53 21.92 15.12
N GLN A 26 1.43 21.18 15.77
CA GLN A 26 2.84 21.54 15.84
C GLN A 26 3.52 21.40 14.48
N LEU A 27 3.19 20.35 13.73
CA LEU A 27 3.68 20.16 12.38
C LEU A 27 3.19 21.27 11.45
N HIS A 28 1.89 21.59 11.47
CA HIS A 28 1.32 22.68 10.69
C HIS A 28 2.03 24.01 10.97
N ARG A 29 2.19 24.38 12.26
CA ARG A 29 2.91 25.60 12.65
C ARG A 29 4.34 25.66 12.11
N LYS A 30 5.09 24.56 12.21
CA LYS A 30 6.47 24.49 11.71
C LYS A 30 6.56 24.57 10.19
N VAL A 31 5.60 23.98 9.48
CA VAL A 31 5.55 24.02 8.01
C VAL A 31 5.15 25.40 7.50
N PHE A 32 4.16 26.03 8.15
CA PHE A 32 3.67 27.37 7.81
C PHE A 32 4.77 28.45 7.89
N GLN A 33 5.77 28.27 8.76
CA GLN A 33 6.92 29.18 8.88
C GLN A 33 7.77 29.27 7.60
N ARG A 34 7.70 28.28 6.71
CA ARG A 34 8.49 28.26 5.46
C ARG A 34 7.65 28.20 4.19
N VAL A 35 6.42 27.71 4.28
CA VAL A 35 5.53 27.54 3.13
C VAL A 35 4.13 27.98 3.56
N GLU A 36 3.60 29.02 2.92
CA GLU A 36 2.22 29.45 3.12
C GLU A 36 1.26 28.33 2.67
N ILE A 37 0.41 27.91 3.59
CA ILE A 37 -0.62 26.90 3.35
C ILE A 37 -1.77 27.10 4.33
N THR A 38 -3.00 26.84 3.89
CA THR A 38 -4.17 26.85 4.77
C THR A 38 -4.19 25.59 5.64
N GLU A 39 -4.86 25.64 6.79
CA GLU A 39 -4.98 24.47 7.66
C GLU A 39 -5.71 23.31 6.97
N ASP A 40 -6.73 23.61 6.16
CA ASP A 40 -7.49 22.63 5.39
C ASP A 40 -6.65 21.95 4.30
N ASP A 41 -5.85 22.72 3.55
CA ASP A 41 -4.96 22.16 2.53
C ASP A 41 -3.86 21.31 3.18
N PHE A 42 -3.31 21.78 4.30
CA PHE A 42 -2.29 21.04 5.04
C PHE A 42 -2.85 19.71 5.56
N TRP A 43 -4.07 19.74 6.11
CA TRP A 43 -4.78 18.55 6.56
C TRP A 43 -5.10 17.60 5.41
N TYR A 44 -5.52 18.11 4.26
CA TYR A 44 -5.72 17.32 3.05
C TYR A 44 -4.42 16.62 2.63
N ILE A 45 -3.30 17.33 2.59
CA ILE A 45 -1.99 16.77 2.26
C ILE A 45 -1.60 15.67 3.24
N VAL A 46 -1.67 15.94 4.54
CA VAL A 46 -1.27 14.99 5.59
C VAL A 46 -2.15 13.74 5.57
N LYS A 47 -3.44 13.87 5.26
CA LYS A 47 -4.35 12.71 5.13
C LYS A 47 -4.16 11.93 3.84
N LYS A 48 -3.85 12.58 2.72
CA LYS A 48 -3.83 11.96 1.39
C LYS A 48 -2.45 11.48 0.95
N CYS A 49 -1.38 12.05 1.50
CA CYS A 49 -0.03 11.68 1.11
C CYS A 49 0.41 10.38 1.81
N SER A 50 0.87 9.39 1.05
CA SER A 50 1.36 8.10 1.57
C SER A 50 2.61 8.21 2.44
N ARG A 51 3.26 9.39 2.47
CA ARG A 51 4.40 9.71 3.34
C ARG A 51 4.01 10.02 4.78
N PHE A 52 2.71 10.14 5.07
CA PHE A 52 2.24 10.49 6.41
C PHE A 52 1.17 9.49 6.87
N VAL A 53 1.19 9.19 8.16
CA VAL A 53 0.13 8.45 8.85
C VAL A 53 -0.38 9.32 9.98
N VAL A 54 -1.69 9.55 10.02
CA VAL A 54 -2.34 10.29 11.09
C VAL A 54 -2.89 9.30 12.11
N VAL A 55 -2.37 9.36 13.33
CA VAL A 55 -2.80 8.53 14.46
C VAL A 55 -3.58 9.41 15.43
N ARG A 56 -4.75 8.95 15.85
CA ARG A 56 -5.56 9.64 16.87
C ARG A 56 -5.15 9.16 18.25
N ASN A 57 -4.97 10.11 19.17
CA ASN A 57 -4.83 9.76 20.58
C ASN A 57 -6.18 9.25 21.11
N ARG A 58 -6.17 8.15 21.88
CA ARG A 58 -7.40 7.42 22.26
C ARG A 58 -8.19 8.09 23.40
N GLU A 59 -7.67 9.13 24.05
CA GLU A 59 -8.15 9.53 25.38
C GLU A 59 -8.76 10.93 25.55
N ARG A 60 -9.00 11.75 24.50
CA ARG A 60 -9.58 13.08 24.72
C ARG A 60 -10.59 13.49 23.66
N THR A 61 -11.84 13.57 24.13
CA THR A 61 -13.01 14.39 23.72
C THR A 61 -13.28 14.61 22.23
N ASP A 62 -14.57 14.62 21.90
CA ASP A 62 -15.17 14.60 20.57
C ASP A 62 -14.91 15.85 19.68
N GLU A 63 -13.82 16.58 19.93
CA GLU A 63 -13.37 17.70 19.12
C GLU A 63 -12.39 17.24 18.03
N TRP A 64 -12.85 17.28 16.79
CA TRP A 64 -12.06 16.92 15.62
C TRP A 64 -10.97 17.97 15.34
N GLY A 65 -9.74 17.75 15.84
CA GLY A 65 -8.58 18.55 15.39
C GLY A 65 -7.42 18.75 16.36
N THR A 66 -7.56 18.40 17.64
CA THR A 66 -6.59 18.84 18.68
C THR A 66 -5.56 17.77 19.06
N ASP A 67 -5.88 16.47 18.98
CA ASP A 67 -5.02 15.37 19.48
C ASP A 67 -4.66 14.30 18.41
N CYS A 68 -4.20 14.75 17.25
CA CYS A 68 -3.67 13.86 16.20
C CYS A 68 -2.14 13.93 16.14
N VAL A 69 -1.48 12.77 16.04
CA VAL A 69 -0.04 12.66 15.79
C VAL A 69 0.19 12.23 14.34
N VAL A 70 1.05 12.94 13.64
CA VAL A 70 1.47 12.63 12.28
C VAL A 70 2.80 11.90 12.34
N VAL A 71 2.90 10.75 11.70
CA VAL A 71 4.11 9.91 11.63
C VAL A 71 4.60 9.82 10.20
N ALA A 72 5.90 10.01 9.97
CA ALA A 72 6.50 9.90 8.64
C ALA A 72 6.63 8.42 8.19
N LYS A 73 6.26 8.14 6.94
CA LYS A 73 6.20 6.79 6.35
C LYS A 73 6.98 6.73 5.04
N THR A 74 7.62 5.60 4.81
CA THR A 74 8.23 5.26 3.52
C THR A 74 8.10 3.77 3.21
N SER A 75 8.02 3.43 1.92
CA SER A 75 8.09 2.05 1.44
C SER A 75 9.52 1.55 1.22
N LEU A 76 10.53 2.43 1.25
CA LEU A 76 11.93 2.03 1.02
C LEU A 76 12.47 1.17 2.16
N ARG A 77 13.21 0.12 1.82
CA ARG A 77 13.88 -0.82 2.74
C ARG A 77 15.32 -1.06 2.28
N LEU A 78 16.17 -1.59 3.17
CA LEU A 78 17.53 -1.98 2.78
C LEU A 78 17.54 -3.36 2.11
N CYS A 79 18.29 -3.48 1.01
CA CYS A 79 18.44 -4.75 0.31
C CYS A 79 19.22 -5.76 1.16
N LYS A 80 18.59 -6.89 1.48
CA LYS A 80 19.21 -7.96 2.28
C LYS A 80 20.25 -8.77 1.51
N ASN A 81 20.16 -8.79 0.18
CA ASN A 81 20.98 -9.62 -0.71
C ASN A 81 22.01 -8.83 -1.52
N TYR A 82 22.19 -7.53 -1.24
CA TYR A 82 23.03 -6.64 -2.05
C TYR A 82 24.44 -7.17 -2.33
N THR A 83 25.07 -7.82 -1.35
CA THR A 83 26.44 -8.36 -1.50
C THR A 83 26.55 -9.64 -2.31
N LYS A 84 25.43 -10.25 -2.72
CA LYS A 84 25.41 -11.49 -3.48
C LYS A 84 25.47 -11.29 -5.00
N GLN A 85 25.63 -10.05 -5.48
CA GLN A 85 25.74 -9.68 -6.90
C GLN A 85 24.55 -10.08 -7.81
N ASP A 86 23.48 -10.67 -7.26
CA ASP A 86 22.26 -11.06 -7.99
C ASP A 86 21.18 -9.96 -8.06
N CYS A 87 21.53 -8.69 -7.83
CA CYS A 87 20.57 -7.59 -7.81
C CYS A 87 20.33 -6.99 -9.21
N ARG A 88 19.71 -7.75 -10.11
CA ARG A 88 19.07 -7.20 -11.32
C ARG A 88 17.68 -6.68 -10.98
N ASP A 89 17.37 -5.44 -11.34
CA ASP A 89 16.08 -4.76 -11.10
C ASP A 89 15.64 -4.65 -9.62
N CYS A 90 16.59 -4.56 -8.69
CA CYS A 90 16.29 -4.47 -7.26
C CYS A 90 15.47 -3.21 -6.90
N GLN A 91 14.49 -3.35 -6.02
CA GLN A 91 13.62 -2.25 -5.57
C GLN A 91 13.93 -1.80 -4.12
N GLU A 92 15.05 -2.26 -3.58
CA GLU A 92 15.51 -1.95 -2.23
C GLU A 92 16.82 -1.14 -2.27
N LEU A 93 17.06 -0.33 -1.24
CA LEU A 93 18.24 0.52 -1.15
C LEU A 93 19.50 -0.31 -0.91
N HIS A 94 20.52 -0.03 -1.70
CA HIS A 94 21.84 -0.61 -1.59
C HIS A 94 22.69 0.27 -0.67
N LEU A 95 22.57 0.05 0.63
CA LEU A 95 23.32 0.79 1.65
C LEU A 95 23.86 -0.12 2.74
N CYS A 96 24.98 0.29 3.32
CA CYS A 96 25.54 -0.34 4.50
C CYS A 96 24.62 -0.10 5.71
N LYS A 97 24.18 -1.18 6.35
CA LYS A 97 23.38 -1.11 7.59
C LYS A 97 24.06 -0.28 8.68
N TYR A 98 25.37 -0.46 8.88
CA TYR A 98 26.14 0.29 9.88
C TYR A 98 26.37 1.75 9.51
N PHE A 99 26.27 2.08 8.22
CA PHE A 99 26.29 3.48 7.76
C PHE A 99 24.97 4.18 8.09
N VAL A 100 23.84 3.50 7.87
CA VAL A 100 22.52 3.97 8.33
C VAL A 100 22.48 4.12 9.85
N TYR A 101 23.20 3.27 10.58
CA TYR A 101 23.38 3.39 12.03
C TYR A 101 24.36 4.50 12.47
N GLY A 102 25.02 5.20 11.55
CA GLY A 102 25.95 6.28 11.86
C GLY A 102 27.30 5.85 12.48
N ASN A 103 27.57 4.54 12.63
CA ASN A 103 28.78 4.04 13.31
C ASN A 103 29.52 2.93 12.54
N CYS A 104 29.54 3.00 11.20
CA CYS A 104 30.28 2.06 10.38
C CYS A 104 31.81 2.20 10.56
N ARG A 105 32.44 1.19 11.13
CA ARG A 105 33.90 1.13 11.39
C ARG A 105 34.76 1.16 10.12
N PHE A 106 34.16 0.92 8.95
CA PHE A 106 34.85 0.85 7.65
C PHE A 106 34.54 2.05 6.73
N GLY A 107 33.79 3.05 7.20
CA GLY A 107 33.43 4.23 6.39
C GLY A 107 34.46 5.36 6.40
N LYS A 108 35.26 5.46 7.47
CA LYS A 108 36.26 6.53 7.69
C LYS A 108 37.68 5.98 7.95
N GLY A 109 37.86 4.67 7.79
CA GLY A 109 39.11 3.96 8.13
C GLY A 109 39.94 3.55 6.90
N ARG A 110 41.09 2.92 7.14
CA ARG A 110 42.04 2.47 6.09
C ARG A 110 41.49 1.38 5.16
N LYS A 111 40.48 0.61 5.60
CA LYS A 111 39.83 -0.44 4.81
C LYS A 111 38.45 0.05 4.36
N GLN A 112 38.17 -0.06 3.07
CA GLN A 112 36.88 0.32 2.49
C GLN A 112 35.77 -0.65 2.94
N CYS A 113 34.57 -0.10 3.16
CA CYS A 113 33.39 -0.92 3.46
C CYS A 113 32.99 -1.77 2.25
N LYS A 114 32.60 -3.01 2.50
CA LYS A 114 32.05 -3.91 1.45
C LYS A 114 30.67 -3.48 0.95
N PHE A 115 29.97 -2.67 1.73
CA PHE A 115 28.64 -2.17 1.42
C PHE A 115 28.71 -0.70 1.01
N SER A 116 27.81 -0.26 0.13
CA SER A 116 27.79 1.13 -0.34
C SER A 116 27.46 2.10 0.80
N HIS A 117 28.18 3.21 0.85
CA HIS A 117 27.87 4.38 1.67
C HIS A 117 27.34 5.54 0.82
N ASP A 118 27.09 5.29 -0.48
CA ASP A 118 26.59 6.31 -1.39
C ASP A 118 25.06 6.27 -1.47
N VAL A 119 24.44 7.17 -0.71
CA VAL A 119 22.99 7.40 -0.72
C VAL A 119 22.50 7.83 -2.09
N ARG A 120 23.31 8.53 -2.87
CA ARG A 120 22.96 9.08 -4.18
C ARG A 120 23.57 8.30 -5.35
N SER A 121 23.96 7.05 -5.11
CA SER A 121 24.32 6.14 -6.20
C SER A 121 23.21 6.07 -7.24
N GLU A 122 23.54 5.80 -8.50
CA GLU A 122 22.60 5.77 -9.62
C GLU A 122 21.33 4.93 -9.33
N HIS A 123 21.53 3.77 -8.70
CA HIS A 123 20.47 2.88 -8.23
C HIS A 123 19.61 3.53 -7.13
N ASN A 124 20.23 3.95 -6.02
CA ASN A 124 19.52 4.48 -4.86
C ASN A 124 18.79 5.79 -5.21
N TYR A 125 19.40 6.65 -6.01
CA TYR A 125 18.83 7.94 -6.40
C TYR A 125 17.53 7.77 -7.19
N THR A 126 17.45 6.76 -8.06
CA THR A 126 16.23 6.44 -8.80
C THR A 126 15.09 6.08 -7.84
N LEU A 127 15.33 5.18 -6.88
CA LEU A 127 14.35 4.78 -5.86
C LEU A 127 13.95 5.95 -4.95
N LEU A 128 14.92 6.77 -4.54
CA LEU A 128 14.67 7.97 -3.72
C LEU A 128 13.86 9.02 -4.48
N ARG A 129 14.06 9.19 -5.79
CA ARG A 129 13.26 10.10 -6.61
C ARG A 129 11.82 9.62 -6.75
N GLU A 130 11.61 8.33 -7.00
CA GLU A 130 10.27 7.74 -7.08
C GLU A 130 9.45 7.92 -5.80
N CYS A 131 10.11 7.91 -4.64
CA CYS A 131 9.49 8.16 -3.34
C CYS A 131 9.51 9.63 -2.92
N THR A 132 10.04 10.55 -3.75
CA THR A 132 10.20 11.99 -3.45
C THR A 132 11.06 12.29 -2.20
N LEU A 133 12.06 11.44 -1.94
CA LEU A 133 12.98 11.50 -0.78
C LEU A 133 14.41 11.92 -1.15
N HIS A 134 14.73 12.07 -2.43
CA HIS A 134 16.07 12.41 -2.95
C HIS A 134 16.67 13.74 -2.43
N GLU A 135 15.84 14.68 -1.98
CA GLU A 135 16.26 15.97 -1.41
C GLU A 135 16.40 15.93 0.12
N LEU A 136 16.05 14.82 0.78
CA LEU A 136 16.10 14.70 2.23
C LEU A 136 17.56 14.60 2.72
N HIS A 137 17.86 15.17 3.89
CA HIS A 137 19.17 15.00 4.52
C HIS A 137 19.41 13.53 4.90
N GLU A 138 20.67 13.10 4.92
CA GLU A 138 21.01 11.69 5.19
C GLU A 138 20.52 11.23 6.56
N ASP A 139 20.73 12.05 7.61
CA ASP A 139 20.27 11.73 8.97
C ASP A 139 18.74 11.57 9.05
N ASP A 140 18.00 12.49 8.39
CA ASP A 140 16.54 12.44 8.30
C ASP A 140 16.07 11.18 7.55
N LEU A 141 16.78 10.79 6.48
CA LEU A 141 16.50 9.57 5.72
C LEU A 141 16.77 8.32 6.55
N PHE A 142 17.87 8.28 7.30
CA PHE A 142 18.24 7.13 8.13
C PHE A 142 17.24 6.91 9.26
N LEU A 143 16.81 7.98 9.94
CA LEU A 143 15.74 7.90 10.92
C LEU A 143 14.43 7.39 10.28
N LEU A 144 14.07 7.92 9.11
CA LEU A 144 12.88 7.47 8.38
C LEU A 144 12.93 5.98 8.04
N LEU A 145 14.09 5.46 7.62
CA LEU A 145 14.31 4.04 7.36
C LEU A 145 14.20 3.21 8.65
N LEU A 146 14.83 3.64 9.74
CA LEU A 146 14.82 2.95 11.03
C LEU A 146 13.40 2.73 11.56
N GLN A 147 12.52 3.74 11.49
CA GLN A 147 11.15 3.61 11.98
C GLN A 147 10.20 2.85 11.03
N ASN A 148 10.61 2.62 9.78
CA ASN A 148 9.79 1.92 8.78
C ASN A 148 10.26 0.47 8.53
N ASP A 149 11.50 0.11 8.87
CA ASP A 149 12.05 -1.23 8.67
C ASP A 149 12.36 -1.93 10.01
N PRO A 150 11.51 -2.87 10.46
CA PRO A 150 11.73 -3.64 11.69
C PRO A 150 13.07 -4.38 11.71
N THR A 151 13.63 -4.74 10.56
CA THR A 151 14.90 -5.51 10.49
C THR A 151 16.13 -4.67 10.80
N LEU A 152 15.95 -3.34 10.86
CA LEU A 152 16.96 -2.40 11.30
C LEU A 152 16.89 -2.10 12.79
N LEU A 153 15.87 -2.59 13.52
CA LEU A 153 15.77 -2.36 14.95
C LEU A 153 16.13 -3.62 15.75
N PRO A 154 16.86 -3.46 16.88
CA PRO A 154 16.96 -4.50 17.88
C PRO A 154 15.57 -4.92 18.40
N GLU A 155 15.41 -6.16 18.85
CA GLU A 155 14.14 -6.59 19.44
C GLU A 155 13.97 -6.08 20.87
N VAL A 156 12.74 -5.73 21.25
CA VAL A 156 12.36 -5.47 22.64
C VAL A 156 12.14 -6.80 23.38
N CYS A 157 12.71 -6.92 24.58
CA CYS A 157 12.58 -8.12 25.40
C CYS A 157 11.15 -8.29 25.94
N SER A 158 10.46 -9.33 25.51
CA SER A 158 9.11 -9.65 26.00
C SER A 158 9.13 -10.11 27.47
N HIS A 159 10.17 -10.82 27.90
CA HIS A 159 10.32 -11.29 29.28
C HIS A 159 10.57 -10.16 30.27
N TYR A 160 11.23 -9.08 29.82
CA TYR A 160 11.41 -7.88 30.62
C TYR A 160 10.07 -7.28 31.05
N ASN A 161 9.02 -7.39 30.23
CA ASN A 161 7.71 -6.82 30.53
C ASN A 161 6.84 -7.70 31.46
N LYS A 162 7.32 -8.88 31.87
CA LYS A 162 6.60 -9.83 32.74
C LYS A 162 7.23 -9.88 34.13
N GLY A 163 6.46 -10.28 35.15
CA GLY A 163 6.98 -10.51 36.51
C GLY A 163 7.39 -9.25 37.30
N SER A 164 7.65 -9.44 38.59
CA SER A 164 8.06 -8.39 39.53
C SER A 164 9.58 -8.26 39.63
N GLY A 165 10.10 -7.03 39.68
CA GLY A 165 11.54 -6.76 39.85
C GLY A 165 12.14 -5.93 38.71
N PRO A 166 13.39 -5.44 38.88
CA PRO A 166 14.00 -4.48 37.96
C PRO A 166 14.18 -5.00 36.54
N HIS A 167 14.36 -6.32 36.36
CA HIS A 167 14.46 -6.97 35.04
C HIS A 167 13.21 -7.78 34.66
N GLY A 168 12.14 -7.70 35.45
CA GLY A 168 10.97 -8.57 35.27
C GLY A 168 11.33 -10.05 35.33
N ALA A 169 10.85 -10.83 34.36
CA ALA A 169 11.11 -12.25 34.21
C ALA A 169 12.30 -12.56 33.29
N CYS A 170 13.07 -11.55 32.88
CA CYS A 170 14.27 -11.75 32.06
C CYS A 170 15.39 -12.36 32.91
N THR A 171 15.71 -13.63 32.67
CA THR A 171 16.79 -14.35 33.35
C THR A 171 18.17 -13.85 32.97
N PHE A 172 18.32 -13.23 31.79
CA PHE A 172 19.58 -12.70 31.30
C PHE A 172 19.99 -11.38 31.94
N ARG A 173 19.06 -10.60 32.54
CA ARG A 173 19.36 -9.33 33.23
C ARG A 173 20.26 -8.40 32.40
N ASP A 174 21.40 -7.97 32.93
CA ASP A 174 22.43 -7.16 32.25
C ASP A 174 23.26 -7.95 31.21
N GLY A 175 22.93 -9.22 30.96
CA GLY A 175 23.44 -9.98 29.83
C GLY A 175 22.43 -10.06 28.68
N CYS A 176 21.26 -9.42 28.79
CA CYS A 176 20.22 -9.54 27.78
C CYS A 176 20.62 -8.87 26.47
N THR A 177 20.52 -9.63 25.40
CA THR A 177 20.78 -9.16 24.03
C THR A 177 19.60 -8.39 23.42
N LYS A 178 18.48 -8.27 24.13
CA LYS A 178 17.28 -7.55 23.68
C LYS A 178 17.10 -6.28 24.50
N VAL A 179 16.44 -5.29 23.92
CA VAL A 179 16.21 -4.00 24.57
C VAL A 179 15.19 -4.16 25.70
N HIS A 180 15.56 -3.75 26.91
CA HIS A 180 14.66 -3.67 28.05
C HIS A 180 13.88 -2.36 28.01
N MET A 181 12.67 -2.40 27.46
CA MET A 181 11.78 -1.25 27.33
C MET A 181 10.35 -1.64 27.68
N CYS A 182 9.61 -0.72 28.27
CA CYS A 182 8.18 -0.85 28.56
C CYS A 182 7.39 -1.04 27.27
N MET A 183 6.72 -2.18 27.12
CA MET A 183 5.89 -2.45 25.94
C MET A 183 4.70 -1.49 25.88
N HIS A 184 4.09 -1.16 27.02
CA HIS A 184 3.00 -0.19 27.08
C HIS A 184 3.41 1.22 26.66
N PHE A 185 4.67 1.59 26.91
CA PHE A 185 5.21 2.87 26.43
C PHE A 185 5.35 2.86 24.90
N VAL A 186 5.90 1.77 24.35
CA VAL A 186 5.99 1.56 22.89
C VAL A 186 4.61 1.56 22.23
N GLN A 187 3.59 1.11 22.95
CA GLN A 187 2.21 1.03 22.48
C GLN A 187 1.39 2.32 22.68
N ASP A 188 1.97 3.36 23.27
CA ASP A 188 1.31 4.60 23.68
C ASP A 188 0.14 4.41 24.68
N ASP A 189 0.17 3.36 25.50
CA ASP A 189 -0.88 3.06 26.50
C ASP A 189 -0.34 2.90 27.93
N CYS A 190 0.88 3.39 28.20
CA CYS A 190 1.47 3.34 29.54
C CYS A 190 0.85 4.37 30.49
N MET A 191 -0.04 3.91 31.36
CA MET A 191 -0.74 4.75 32.36
C MET A 191 0.16 5.27 33.49
N PHE A 192 1.37 4.72 33.65
CA PHE A 192 2.26 5.08 34.77
C PHE A 192 3.20 6.25 34.46
N GLY A 193 3.35 6.59 33.18
CA GLY A 193 4.22 7.69 32.75
C GLY A 193 5.62 7.62 33.39
N PRO A 194 6.14 8.73 33.97
CA PRO A 194 7.45 8.75 34.63
C PRO A 194 7.58 7.83 35.85
N LYS A 195 6.46 7.38 36.45
CA LYS A 195 6.44 6.48 37.61
C LYS A 195 6.41 5.00 37.20
N CYS A 196 6.54 4.70 35.90
CA CYS A 196 6.55 3.34 35.41
C CYS A 196 7.72 2.56 35.99
N LYS A 197 7.47 1.32 36.41
CA LYS A 197 8.51 0.39 36.87
C LYS A 197 9.36 -0.16 35.72
N ARG A 198 8.97 0.11 34.48
CA ARG A 198 9.66 -0.31 33.26
C ARG A 198 10.31 0.90 32.60
N GLN A 199 11.43 0.66 31.93
CA GLN A 199 12.20 1.73 31.29
C GLN A 199 11.46 2.32 30.07
N HIS A 200 11.37 3.64 30.02
CA HIS A 200 10.91 4.42 28.85
C HIS A 200 12.09 5.05 28.07
N VAL A 201 13.29 4.96 28.64
CA VAL A 201 14.54 5.42 28.05
C VAL A 201 15.54 4.26 28.03
N ILE A 202 16.50 4.30 27.12
CA ILE A 202 17.58 3.32 27.11
C ILE A 202 18.54 3.65 28.28
N ASP A 203 18.75 2.67 29.16
CA ASP A 203 19.68 2.81 30.27
C ASP A 203 21.16 2.71 29.81
N GLN A 204 22.10 2.98 30.72
CA GLN A 204 23.53 2.98 30.39
C GLN A 204 24.04 1.59 29.93
N HIS A 205 23.46 0.52 30.44
CA HIS A 205 23.82 -0.83 30.05
C HIS A 205 23.35 -1.15 28.63
N GLY A 206 22.07 -0.91 28.34
CA GLY A 206 21.48 -1.03 27.01
C GLY A 206 22.18 -0.14 25.99
N ARG A 207 22.58 1.07 26.38
CA ARG A 207 23.37 1.97 25.52
C ARG A 207 24.69 1.33 25.09
N ARG A 208 25.49 0.82 26.03
CA ARG A 208 26.77 0.14 25.71
C ARG A 208 26.55 -1.05 24.78
N MET A 209 25.56 -1.90 25.07
CA MET A 209 25.22 -3.06 24.24
C MET A 209 24.82 -2.65 22.81
N LEU A 210 24.09 -1.54 22.64
CA LEU A 210 23.67 -1.04 21.33
C LEU A 210 24.81 -0.38 20.56
N GLU A 211 25.69 0.36 21.24
CA GLU A 211 26.91 0.94 20.66
C GLU A 211 27.87 -0.16 20.17
N GLU A 212 28.01 -1.26 20.93
CA GLU A 212 28.77 -2.44 20.52
C GLU A 212 28.22 -3.10 19.25
N ARG A 213 26.89 -3.03 19.06
CA ARG A 213 26.19 -3.45 17.83
C ARG A 213 26.25 -2.43 16.70
N GLY A 214 26.95 -1.33 16.89
CA GLY A 214 27.21 -0.34 15.87
C GLY A 214 26.09 0.68 15.68
N LEU A 215 25.18 0.87 16.63
CA LEU A 215 24.29 2.03 16.65
C LEU A 215 25.03 3.26 17.19
N SER A 216 24.80 4.44 16.59
CA SER A 216 25.32 5.70 17.11
C SER A 216 24.57 6.14 18.38
N GLY A 217 25.24 6.94 19.19
CA GLY A 217 24.66 7.49 20.42
C GLY A 217 23.39 8.31 20.21
N ASP A 218 23.29 9.02 19.09
CA ASP A 218 22.14 9.86 18.74
C ASP A 218 20.93 9.00 18.39
N ILE A 219 21.11 7.96 17.58
CA ILE A 219 20.04 7.01 17.25
C ILE A 219 19.55 6.30 18.51
N ILE A 220 20.45 5.90 19.41
CA ILE A 220 20.08 5.22 20.66
C ILE A 220 19.18 6.11 21.53
N ASN A 221 19.46 7.42 21.58
CA ASN A 221 18.65 8.37 22.32
C ASN A 221 17.22 8.50 21.74
N ASP A 222 17.08 8.34 20.43
CA ASP A 222 15.79 8.45 19.73
C ASP A 222 15.03 7.12 19.58
N LEU A 223 15.67 5.98 19.84
CA LEU A 223 15.06 4.64 19.76
C LEU A 223 13.70 4.51 20.44
N PRO A 224 13.45 5.05 21.66
CA PRO A 224 12.13 4.96 22.27
C PRO A 224 11.01 5.52 21.38
N PHE A 225 11.25 6.66 20.72
CA PHE A 225 10.31 7.30 19.80
C PHE A 225 10.22 6.52 18.47
N VAL A 226 11.33 5.97 17.99
CA VAL A 226 11.37 5.13 16.79
C VAL A 226 10.52 3.87 16.97
N TYR A 227 10.57 3.21 18.14
CA TYR A 227 9.71 2.07 18.45
C TYR A 227 8.23 2.46 18.51
N GLN A 228 7.89 3.59 19.15
CA GLN A 228 6.52 4.10 19.17
C GLN A 228 6.00 4.35 17.75
N ASN A 229 6.79 5.03 16.92
CA ASN A 229 6.44 5.28 15.53
C ASN A 229 6.26 3.99 14.73
N LEU A 230 7.14 3.00 14.93
CA LEU A 230 6.99 1.69 14.29
C LEU A 230 5.68 1.00 14.70
N HIS A 231 5.32 1.05 15.99
CA HIS A 231 4.05 0.51 16.47
C HIS A 231 2.84 1.23 15.87
N ARG A 232 2.86 2.57 15.84
CA ARG A 232 1.84 3.43 15.21
C ARG A 232 1.64 3.09 13.72
N LEU A 233 2.73 2.88 13.00
CA LEU A 233 2.69 2.51 11.57
C LEU A 233 2.08 1.11 11.36
N ASN A 234 2.31 0.17 12.27
CA ASN A 234 1.80 -1.20 12.15
C ASN A 234 0.32 -1.34 12.60
N THR A 235 -0.08 -0.66 13.68
CA THR A 235 -1.46 -0.72 14.22
C THR A 235 -2.48 -0.04 13.31
N SER A 236 -2.09 1.04 12.64
CA SER A 236 -2.92 1.73 11.64
C SER A 236 -3.25 0.86 10.41
N THR A 237 -2.64 -0.32 10.28
CA THR A 237 -2.80 -1.26 9.15
C THR A 237 -3.66 -2.48 9.53
N THR A 238 -4.23 -2.52 10.75
CA THR A 238 -5.12 -3.62 11.19
C THR A 238 -6.59 -3.19 11.16
N PRO A 239 -7.51 -3.93 10.49
CA PRO A 239 -8.92 -3.61 10.50
C PRO A 239 -9.52 -4.06 11.84
N TYR A 240 -9.60 -3.14 12.80
CA TYR A 240 -10.38 -3.38 14.01
C TYR A 240 -11.82 -2.93 13.78
N THR A 241 -12.70 -3.93 13.77
CA THR A 241 -14.13 -3.82 13.98
C THR A 241 -14.42 -3.12 15.31
N ALA A 242 -15.05 -1.95 15.26
CA ALA A 242 -15.83 -1.41 16.38
C ALA A 242 -16.97 -0.54 15.81
N LYS A 243 -18.20 -0.97 16.11
CA LYS A 243 -19.44 -0.19 16.04
C LYS A 243 -19.22 1.12 16.83
N GLU A 244 -19.65 2.30 16.39
CA GLU A 244 -21.01 2.85 16.58
C GLU A 244 -21.14 4.18 15.77
N ARG A 245 -22.18 4.31 14.94
CA ARG A 245 -23.38 5.18 15.10
C ARG A 245 -23.14 6.70 15.07
N VAL A 246 -23.27 7.23 13.84
CA VAL A 246 -23.96 8.44 13.35
C VAL A 246 -23.97 9.71 14.22
N GLY A 247 -23.44 10.78 13.60
CA GLY A 247 -23.84 12.17 13.73
C GLY A 247 -23.32 12.95 12.52
N GLU A 248 -24.14 13.10 11.48
CA GLU A 248 -23.85 13.84 10.24
C GLU A 248 -23.96 15.36 10.43
N LEU A 249 -23.54 16.08 9.38
CA LEU A 249 -23.58 17.54 9.07
C LEU A 249 -22.18 18.19 9.25
N VAL A 250 -21.44 18.66 8.23
CA VAL A 250 -21.82 19.26 6.93
C VAL A 250 -20.68 19.12 5.89
N SER A 251 -21.07 18.74 4.67
CA SER A 251 -20.51 18.99 3.33
C SER A 251 -19.03 18.71 2.99
N SER A 252 -18.77 17.50 2.48
CA SER A 252 -17.64 17.23 1.55
C SER A 252 -18.10 17.37 0.09
N PRO A 253 -17.23 17.78 -0.86
CA PRO A 253 -17.49 17.58 -2.27
C PRO A 253 -17.43 16.08 -2.57
N VAL A 254 -18.54 15.59 -3.10
CA VAL A 254 -18.85 14.19 -3.36
C VAL A 254 -17.99 13.66 -4.52
N ILE A 255 -17.07 12.73 -4.23
CA ILE A 255 -16.78 11.63 -5.15
C ILE A 255 -17.48 10.40 -4.56
N LYS A 256 -18.58 9.98 -5.19
CA LYS A 256 -19.40 8.85 -4.75
C LYS A 256 -18.53 7.60 -4.62
N LYS A 257 -18.71 6.84 -3.54
CA LYS A 257 -18.08 5.53 -3.29
C LYS A 257 -18.37 4.48 -4.39
N GLU A 258 -19.34 4.75 -5.27
CA GLU A 258 -19.84 3.85 -6.33
C GLU A 258 -18.85 3.50 -7.45
N ASP A 259 -17.83 4.31 -7.74
CA ASP A 259 -17.08 4.21 -9.02
C ASP A 259 -15.77 3.39 -8.99
N ARG A 260 -15.50 2.62 -7.92
CA ARG A 260 -14.32 1.72 -7.90
C ARG A 260 -14.56 0.45 -8.73
N LYS A 261 -14.52 0.56 -10.05
CA LYS A 261 -14.90 -0.52 -11.00
C LYS A 261 -13.77 -1.48 -11.40
N GLU A 262 -12.53 -1.23 -10.98
CA GLU A 262 -11.36 -2.03 -11.38
C GLU A 262 -10.54 -2.46 -10.17
N ILE A 263 -10.02 -3.69 -10.20
CA ILE A 263 -9.11 -4.24 -9.20
C ILE A 263 -7.71 -3.68 -9.43
N CYS A 264 -7.06 -3.26 -8.34
CA CYS A 264 -5.74 -2.68 -8.38
C CYS A 264 -4.69 -3.73 -8.73
N LEU A 265 -4.21 -3.71 -9.98
CA LEU A 265 -3.14 -4.59 -10.44
C LEU A 265 -1.87 -4.50 -9.56
N HIS A 266 -1.54 -3.29 -9.09
CA HIS A 266 -0.40 -3.08 -8.20
C HIS A 266 -0.61 -3.71 -6.83
N PHE A 267 -1.85 -3.81 -6.35
CA PHE A 267 -2.15 -4.42 -5.05
C PHE A 267 -1.96 -5.93 -5.11
N ILE A 268 -2.43 -6.58 -6.17
CA ILE A 268 -2.22 -8.01 -6.40
C ILE A 268 -0.71 -8.33 -6.42
N ARG A 269 0.09 -7.44 -7.02
CA ARG A 269 1.56 -7.56 -7.03
C ARG A 269 2.25 -7.07 -5.76
N ARG A 270 1.51 -6.73 -4.70
CA ARG A 270 2.00 -6.19 -3.41
C ARG A 270 2.80 -4.88 -3.50
N ASN A 271 2.62 -4.14 -4.60
CA ASN A 271 3.35 -2.91 -4.93
C ASN A 271 2.42 -1.68 -5.03
N CYS A 272 1.16 -1.77 -4.57
CA CYS A 272 0.24 -0.63 -4.59
C CYS A 272 0.66 0.41 -3.54
N ARG A 273 1.07 1.58 -4.04
CA ARG A 273 1.49 2.73 -3.23
C ARG A 273 0.33 3.48 -2.56
N PHE A 274 -0.93 3.18 -2.94
CA PHE A 274 -2.12 3.90 -2.51
C PHE A 274 -2.88 3.25 -1.34
N GLN A 275 -2.59 1.99 -0.98
CA GLN A 275 -3.24 1.28 0.14
C GLN A 275 -4.77 1.51 0.16
N ASP A 276 -5.38 1.83 1.30
CA ASP A 276 -6.84 2.04 1.41
C ASP A 276 -7.37 3.26 0.61
N GLN A 277 -6.46 4.13 0.17
CA GLN A 277 -6.76 5.30 -0.67
C GLN A 277 -6.73 4.99 -2.17
N CYS A 278 -6.44 3.75 -2.57
CA CYS A 278 -6.44 3.38 -3.97
C CYS A 278 -7.85 3.54 -4.56
N ILE A 279 -7.99 4.34 -5.62
CA ILE A 279 -9.25 4.47 -6.35
C ILE A 279 -9.74 3.13 -6.93
N ARG A 280 -8.84 2.14 -7.05
CA ARG A 280 -9.12 0.78 -7.47
C ARG A 280 -9.34 -0.14 -6.26
N VAL A 281 -10.07 -1.23 -6.47
CA VAL A 281 -10.38 -2.21 -5.42
C VAL A 281 -9.14 -3.01 -5.06
N HIS A 282 -8.83 -3.09 -3.76
CA HIS A 282 -7.78 -3.97 -3.25
C HIS A 282 -8.35 -5.36 -3.01
N PHE A 283 -8.03 -6.29 -3.92
CA PHE A 283 -8.48 -7.67 -3.84
C PHE A 283 -7.35 -8.60 -4.27
N ASN A 284 -7.28 -9.79 -3.64
CA ASN A 284 -6.15 -10.71 -3.79
C ASN A 284 -6.22 -11.55 -5.08
N LEU A 285 -7.33 -11.51 -5.82
CA LEU A 285 -7.53 -12.20 -7.10
C LEU A 285 -7.75 -11.17 -8.22
N PRO A 286 -7.46 -11.51 -9.49
CA PRO A 286 -7.64 -10.60 -10.62
C PRO A 286 -9.11 -10.39 -11.03
N TYR A 287 -10.04 -11.11 -10.39
CA TYR A 287 -11.49 -11.00 -10.54
C TYR A 287 -12.17 -10.98 -9.18
N LYS A 288 -13.33 -10.33 -9.06
CA LYS A 288 -14.18 -10.32 -7.86
C LYS A 288 -15.65 -10.23 -8.26
N TRP A 289 -16.48 -11.09 -7.68
CA TRP A 289 -17.93 -11.12 -7.89
C TRP A 289 -18.68 -10.60 -6.66
N GLU A 290 -19.64 -9.72 -6.90
CA GLU A 290 -20.45 -9.09 -5.86
C GLU A 290 -21.94 -9.06 -6.26
N VAL A 291 -22.83 -9.23 -5.29
CA VAL A 291 -24.28 -9.09 -5.43
C VAL A 291 -24.75 -7.88 -4.61
N PHE A 292 -25.74 -7.14 -5.12
CA PHE A 292 -26.32 -5.99 -4.43
C PHE A 292 -27.51 -6.42 -3.59
N ASP A 293 -27.44 -6.27 -2.27
CA ASP A 293 -28.46 -6.73 -1.32
C ASP A 293 -29.52 -5.67 -0.96
N GLY A 294 -29.57 -4.57 -1.72
CA GLY A 294 -30.41 -3.39 -1.44
C GLY A 294 -29.68 -2.30 -0.64
N ASN A 295 -28.69 -2.66 0.18
CA ASN A 295 -27.92 -1.72 1.01
C ASN A 295 -26.48 -1.53 0.53
N GLY A 296 -25.93 -2.50 -0.20
CA GLY A 296 -24.59 -2.40 -0.76
C GLY A 296 -24.16 -3.63 -1.54
N TRP A 297 -22.93 -3.58 -2.07
CA TRP A 297 -22.32 -4.68 -2.80
C TRP A 297 -21.63 -5.66 -1.83
N ILE A 298 -22.12 -6.90 -1.79
CA ILE A 298 -21.61 -7.99 -0.95
C ILE A 298 -20.87 -9.02 -1.82
N ARG A 299 -19.73 -9.52 -1.34
CA ARG A 299 -18.94 -10.54 -2.05
C ARG A 299 -19.65 -11.90 -2.07
N LEU A 300 -19.68 -12.56 -3.23
CA LEU A 300 -20.11 -13.95 -3.37
C LEU A 300 -19.01 -14.94 -2.90
N HIS A 301 -19.40 -16.01 -2.21
CA HIS A 301 -18.45 -16.97 -1.62
C HIS A 301 -17.85 -17.95 -2.65
N HIS A 302 -18.60 -18.32 -3.71
CA HIS A 302 -18.17 -19.27 -4.76
C HIS A 302 -17.55 -18.58 -5.99
N THR A 303 -16.74 -17.53 -5.79
CA THR A 303 -16.23 -16.68 -6.88
C THR A 303 -15.42 -17.42 -7.94
N GLU A 304 -14.72 -18.50 -7.58
CA GLU A 304 -13.88 -19.24 -8.53
C GLU A 304 -14.71 -20.13 -9.48
N ASP A 305 -15.77 -20.76 -8.97
CA ASP A 305 -16.68 -21.58 -9.79
C ASP A 305 -17.53 -20.70 -10.70
N ILE A 306 -17.97 -19.54 -10.21
CA ILE A 306 -18.67 -18.53 -11.01
C ILE A 306 -17.75 -18.02 -12.13
N GLU A 307 -16.52 -17.62 -11.80
CA GLU A 307 -15.54 -17.15 -12.79
C GLU A 307 -15.25 -18.23 -13.84
N ARG A 308 -15.04 -19.49 -13.42
CA ARG A 308 -14.79 -20.60 -14.34
C ARG A 308 -15.94 -20.80 -15.32
N ALA A 309 -17.18 -20.72 -14.83
CA ALA A 309 -18.35 -20.84 -15.69
C ALA A 309 -18.50 -19.63 -16.63
N PHE A 310 -18.23 -18.42 -16.13
CA PHE A 310 -18.31 -17.16 -16.90
C PHE A 310 -17.29 -17.09 -18.04
N CYS A 311 -16.10 -17.67 -17.88
CA CYS A 311 -15.08 -17.70 -18.93
C CYS A 311 -15.44 -18.60 -20.13
N ASP A 312 -16.54 -19.36 -20.07
CA ASP A 312 -17.01 -20.20 -21.17
C ASP A 312 -18.32 -19.63 -21.73
N PRO A 313 -18.34 -19.11 -22.97
CA PRO A 313 -19.51 -18.45 -23.54
C PRO A 313 -20.72 -19.39 -23.74
N ARG A 314 -20.53 -20.71 -23.60
CA ARG A 314 -21.63 -21.70 -23.63
C ARG A 314 -22.49 -21.65 -22.36
N ASN A 315 -21.93 -21.19 -21.25
CA ASN A 315 -22.65 -21.11 -19.99
C ASN A 315 -23.41 -19.80 -19.92
N THR A 316 -24.71 -19.88 -19.64
CA THR A 316 -25.54 -18.71 -19.35
C THR A 316 -25.72 -18.48 -17.84
N HIS A 317 -25.39 -19.49 -17.02
CA HIS A 317 -25.58 -19.48 -15.58
C HIS A 317 -24.37 -20.04 -14.84
N SER A 318 -24.13 -19.56 -13.61
CA SER A 318 -23.14 -20.16 -12.72
C SER A 318 -23.66 -21.47 -12.08
N PRO A 319 -22.79 -22.38 -11.63
CA PRO A 319 -23.19 -23.54 -10.85
C PRO A 319 -23.67 -23.13 -9.44
N GLY A 320 -24.51 -23.96 -8.81
CA GLY A 320 -24.93 -23.82 -7.41
C GLY A 320 -26.44 -23.69 -7.19
N SER A 321 -26.86 -23.65 -5.93
CA SER A 321 -28.29 -23.55 -5.55
C SER A 321 -28.90 -22.17 -5.81
N ARG A 322 -28.08 -21.13 -5.93
CA ARG A 322 -28.47 -19.78 -6.34
C ARG A 322 -27.56 -19.32 -7.49
N PRO A 323 -27.86 -19.69 -8.74
CA PRO A 323 -27.00 -19.37 -9.87
C PRO A 323 -27.05 -17.88 -10.21
N VAL A 324 -25.91 -17.34 -10.67
CA VAL A 324 -25.84 -16.04 -11.32
C VAL A 324 -26.20 -16.23 -12.79
N ASP A 325 -27.17 -15.47 -13.30
CA ASP A 325 -27.47 -15.33 -14.72
C ASP A 325 -26.47 -14.33 -15.34
N PHE A 326 -25.65 -14.81 -16.28
CA PHE A 326 -24.59 -14.03 -16.92
C PHE A 326 -25.09 -13.09 -18.01
N LEU A 327 -26.29 -13.33 -18.57
CA LEU A 327 -26.87 -12.49 -19.61
C LEU A 327 -27.51 -11.24 -19.01
N THR A 328 -28.23 -11.41 -17.91
CA THR A 328 -28.89 -10.29 -17.20
C THR A 328 -28.00 -9.67 -16.13
N MET A 329 -26.90 -10.33 -15.75
CA MET A 329 -26.05 -9.96 -14.62
C MET A 329 -26.85 -9.85 -13.32
N THR A 330 -27.65 -10.87 -13.00
CA THR A 330 -28.48 -10.95 -11.80
C THR A 330 -28.39 -12.31 -11.10
N GLN A 331 -28.65 -12.34 -9.79
CA GLN A 331 -28.88 -13.57 -9.04
C GLN A 331 -30.30 -13.49 -8.50
N GLU A 332 -31.19 -14.36 -8.99
CA GLU A 332 -32.64 -14.24 -8.78
C GLU A 332 -33.17 -12.89 -9.30
N SER A 333 -33.33 -11.89 -8.41
CA SER A 333 -33.73 -10.52 -8.77
C SER A 333 -32.67 -9.47 -8.39
N ASP A 334 -31.59 -9.88 -7.73
CA ASP A 334 -30.58 -8.98 -7.21
C ASP A 334 -29.48 -8.71 -8.26
N PRO A 335 -29.10 -7.44 -8.50
CA PRO A 335 -28.02 -7.11 -9.43
C PRO A 335 -26.68 -7.72 -9.00
N VAL A 336 -25.94 -8.26 -9.96
CA VAL A 336 -24.60 -8.83 -9.77
C VAL A 336 -23.60 -8.04 -10.61
N ARG A 337 -22.37 -7.89 -10.10
CA ARG A 337 -21.26 -7.31 -10.86
C ARG A 337 -19.99 -8.12 -10.73
N ARG A 338 -19.22 -8.12 -11.81
CA ARG A 338 -17.84 -8.61 -11.86
C ARG A 338 -16.88 -7.42 -11.94
N LEU A 339 -15.90 -7.38 -11.04
CA LEU A 339 -14.76 -6.47 -11.07
C LEU A 339 -13.56 -7.24 -11.62
N SER A 340 -12.75 -6.59 -12.46
CA SER A 340 -11.55 -7.19 -13.06
C SER A 340 -10.32 -6.29 -12.87
N THR A 341 -9.12 -6.82 -13.10
CA THR A 341 -7.95 -5.97 -13.33
C THR A 341 -8.05 -5.23 -14.66
N VAL A 342 -7.15 -4.27 -14.88
CA VAL A 342 -7.05 -3.52 -16.13
C VAL A 342 -6.92 -4.44 -17.35
N SER A 343 -7.55 -4.05 -18.46
CA SER A 343 -7.51 -4.77 -19.74
C SER A 343 -6.07 -4.89 -20.27
N SER A 344 -5.70 -6.07 -20.76
CA SER A 344 -4.36 -6.41 -21.23
C SER A 344 -3.89 -5.52 -22.38
N VAL A 345 -4.80 -5.07 -23.26
CA VAL A 345 -4.48 -4.22 -24.42
C VAL A 345 -4.00 -2.81 -24.03
N THR A 346 -4.31 -2.37 -22.80
CA THR A 346 -3.91 -1.05 -22.29
C THR A 346 -2.54 -1.04 -21.59
N LYS A 347 -1.90 -2.21 -21.48
CA LYS A 347 -0.63 -2.38 -20.78
C LYS A 347 0.39 -3.14 -21.63
N PRO A 348 1.70 -2.89 -21.42
CA PRO A 348 2.75 -3.69 -22.05
C PRO A 348 2.66 -5.18 -21.67
N ALA A 349 3.09 -6.07 -22.56
CA ALA A 349 3.01 -7.53 -22.39
C ALA A 349 3.70 -8.08 -21.13
N HIS A 350 4.69 -7.37 -20.57
CA HIS A 350 5.35 -7.78 -19.31
C HIS A 350 4.46 -7.58 -18.07
N TYR A 351 3.31 -6.93 -18.20
CA TYR A 351 2.36 -6.80 -17.10
C TYR A 351 1.54 -8.10 -16.92
N ILE A 352 2.03 -9.02 -16.09
CA ILE A 352 1.29 -10.22 -15.67
C ILE A 352 0.02 -9.90 -14.85
N LEU A 353 -1.03 -10.73 -14.94
CA LEU A 353 -2.31 -10.60 -14.20
C LEU A 353 -3.23 -9.44 -14.66
N THR A 354 -3.00 -8.89 -15.85
CA THR A 354 -4.01 -8.09 -16.57
C THR A 354 -5.15 -8.99 -17.04
N THR A 355 -6.34 -8.42 -17.25
CA THR A 355 -7.49 -9.18 -17.74
C THR A 355 -7.44 -9.20 -19.26
N GLU A 356 -7.43 -10.40 -19.84
CA GLU A 356 -7.58 -10.59 -21.28
C GLU A 356 -9.06 -10.80 -21.60
N TRP A 357 -9.61 -9.95 -22.47
CA TRP A 357 -10.99 -10.05 -22.93
C TRP A 357 -11.03 -10.71 -24.31
N LEU A 358 -11.72 -11.84 -24.38
CA LEU A 358 -11.91 -12.59 -25.61
C LEU A 358 -13.33 -12.37 -26.12
N TRP A 359 -13.44 -12.02 -27.40
CA TRP A 359 -14.72 -11.78 -28.04
C TRP A 359 -15.11 -13.01 -28.85
N TYR A 360 -16.36 -13.44 -28.72
CA TYR A 360 -16.90 -14.60 -29.42
C TYR A 360 -18.15 -14.23 -30.20
N TYR A 361 -18.38 -14.94 -31.30
CA TYR A 361 -19.65 -14.95 -32.02
C TYR A 361 -20.18 -16.37 -32.14
N LYS A 362 -21.51 -16.49 -32.25
CA LYS A 362 -22.18 -17.77 -32.46
C LYS A 362 -22.14 -18.11 -33.95
N GLY A 363 -21.49 -19.22 -34.30
CA GLY A 363 -21.38 -19.74 -35.67
C GLY A 363 -22.61 -20.49 -36.13
N ASP A 364 -22.58 -20.95 -37.39
CA ASP A 364 -23.69 -21.62 -38.07
C ASP A 364 -24.15 -22.92 -37.34
N HIS A 365 -23.25 -23.59 -36.60
CA HIS A 365 -23.53 -24.83 -35.87
C HIS A 365 -23.75 -24.59 -34.37
N GLU A 366 -24.14 -23.37 -33.98
CA GLU A 366 -24.28 -22.96 -32.58
C GLU A 366 -22.99 -23.03 -31.75
N ASN A 367 -21.83 -23.17 -32.41
CA ASN A 367 -20.53 -23.12 -31.77
C ASN A 367 -20.10 -21.68 -31.51
N TRP A 368 -19.50 -21.42 -30.35
CA TRP A 368 -18.86 -20.15 -30.06
C TRP A 368 -17.46 -20.13 -30.67
N ILE A 369 -17.21 -19.17 -31.54
CA ILE A 369 -15.94 -19.01 -32.25
C ILE A 369 -15.34 -17.66 -31.85
N GLU A 370 -14.08 -17.67 -31.44
CA GLU A 370 -13.33 -16.46 -31.08
C GLU A 370 -13.05 -15.61 -32.33
N PHE A 371 -13.21 -14.28 -32.23
CA PHE A 371 -12.82 -13.37 -33.29
C PHE A 371 -11.30 -13.43 -33.55
N GLY A 372 -10.91 -13.54 -34.82
CA GLY A 372 -9.53 -13.71 -35.25
C GLY A 372 -9.05 -15.16 -35.29
N ARG A 373 -9.88 -16.12 -34.85
CA ARG A 373 -9.62 -17.56 -35.02
C ARG A 373 -10.38 -18.13 -36.23
N PRO A 374 -9.82 -19.15 -36.91
CA PRO A 374 -10.51 -19.81 -38.02
C PRO A 374 -11.74 -20.58 -37.52
N ASP A 375 -12.85 -20.50 -38.26
CA ASP A 375 -14.03 -21.35 -38.06
C ASP A 375 -13.84 -22.76 -38.64
N ASP A 376 -14.87 -23.62 -38.52
CA ASP A 376 -14.86 -25.00 -39.06
C ASP A 376 -14.56 -25.05 -40.58
N LYS A 377 -14.79 -23.95 -41.30
CA LYS A 377 -14.53 -23.80 -42.74
C LYS A 377 -13.23 -23.03 -43.01
N GLN A 378 -12.35 -22.89 -42.01
CA GLN A 378 -11.08 -22.16 -42.06
C GLN A 378 -11.22 -20.67 -42.45
N ARG A 379 -12.38 -20.07 -42.19
CA ARG A 379 -12.60 -18.63 -42.41
C ARG A 379 -12.34 -17.86 -41.13
N THR A 380 -11.57 -16.79 -41.25
CA THR A 380 -11.22 -15.90 -40.14
C THR A 380 -11.93 -14.56 -40.31
N THR A 381 -12.20 -13.88 -39.19
CA THR A 381 -12.68 -12.49 -39.20
C THR A 381 -11.53 -11.53 -39.44
N SER A 382 -11.81 -10.38 -40.05
CA SER A 382 -10.81 -9.34 -40.32
C SER A 382 -10.25 -8.69 -39.06
N LEU A 383 -10.99 -8.77 -37.95
CA LEU A 383 -10.57 -8.27 -36.64
C LEU A 383 -10.47 -9.42 -35.65
N SER A 384 -9.45 -9.35 -34.80
CA SER A 384 -9.21 -10.23 -33.67
C SER A 384 -9.92 -9.74 -32.40
N SER A 385 -10.05 -10.63 -31.41
CA SER A 385 -10.53 -10.26 -30.06
C SER A 385 -9.77 -9.06 -29.47
N ARG A 386 -8.46 -8.99 -29.73
CA ARG A 386 -7.62 -7.89 -29.27
C ARG A 386 -8.01 -6.55 -29.90
N GLU A 387 -8.17 -6.51 -31.22
CA GLU A 387 -8.55 -5.29 -31.94
C GLU A 387 -9.97 -4.85 -31.59
N LEU A 388 -10.87 -5.80 -31.34
CA LEU A 388 -12.22 -5.51 -30.87
C LEU A 388 -12.22 -4.93 -29.45
N GLU A 389 -11.39 -5.46 -28.54
CA GLU A 389 -11.22 -4.90 -27.20
C GLU A 389 -10.61 -3.50 -27.25
N GLU A 390 -9.62 -3.25 -28.11
CA GLU A 390 -9.05 -1.92 -28.34
C GLU A 390 -10.11 -0.93 -28.86
N ALA A 391 -10.94 -1.35 -29.81
CA ALA A 391 -12.05 -0.55 -30.33
C ALA A 391 -13.13 -0.28 -29.28
N TYR A 392 -13.52 -1.29 -28.50
CA TYR A 392 -14.50 -1.16 -27.42
C TYR A 392 -14.06 -0.17 -26.33
N LEU A 393 -12.78 -0.18 -25.97
CA LEU A 393 -12.22 0.74 -24.99
C LEU A 393 -12.09 2.17 -25.53
N ALA A 394 -11.87 2.33 -26.84
CA ALA A 394 -11.82 3.64 -27.49
C ALA A 394 -13.21 4.28 -27.56
N ASP A 395 -14.24 3.51 -27.94
CA ASP A 395 -15.62 3.97 -28.00
C ASP A 395 -16.61 2.80 -27.76
N ARG A 396 -17.25 2.82 -26.59
CA ARG A 396 -18.26 1.81 -26.18
C ARG A 396 -19.57 1.92 -26.94
N SER A 397 -19.75 2.97 -27.74
CA SER A 397 -20.92 3.20 -28.59
C SER A 397 -20.64 2.99 -30.08
N ALA A 398 -19.40 2.68 -30.44
CA ALA A 398 -19.03 2.47 -31.83
C ALA A 398 -19.70 1.24 -32.44
N GLU A 399 -19.87 1.31 -33.75
CA GLU A 399 -20.18 0.18 -34.61
C GLU A 399 -18.95 -0.13 -35.46
N VAL A 400 -18.54 -1.40 -35.47
CA VAL A 400 -17.33 -1.86 -36.14
C VAL A 400 -17.73 -2.78 -37.29
N THR A 401 -17.17 -2.53 -38.48
CA THR A 401 -17.36 -3.41 -39.64
C THR A 401 -16.36 -4.57 -39.57
N ILE A 402 -16.87 -5.80 -39.63
CA ILE A 402 -16.08 -7.03 -39.58
C ILE A 402 -16.30 -7.80 -40.89
N MET A 403 -15.24 -8.10 -41.60
CA MET A 403 -15.31 -8.97 -42.77
C MET A 403 -15.07 -10.42 -42.35
N LYS A 404 -15.88 -11.35 -42.84
CA LYS A 404 -15.66 -12.80 -42.67
C LYS A 404 -15.92 -13.49 -44.01
N GLY A 405 -14.85 -13.97 -44.65
CA GLY A 405 -14.90 -14.41 -46.04
C GLY A 405 -15.20 -13.25 -46.98
N HIS A 406 -16.29 -13.34 -47.75
CA HIS A 406 -16.74 -12.28 -48.68
C HIS A 406 -17.93 -11.46 -48.15
N ARG A 407 -18.28 -11.59 -46.86
CA ARG A 407 -19.42 -10.91 -46.25
C ARG A 407 -18.95 -9.90 -45.21
N ASN A 408 -19.64 -8.76 -45.17
CA ASN A 408 -19.46 -7.72 -44.17
C ASN A 408 -20.53 -7.85 -43.09
N TYR A 409 -20.12 -7.75 -41.83
CA TYR A 409 -20.94 -7.76 -40.64
C TYR A 409 -20.73 -6.46 -39.87
N TYR A 410 -21.74 -6.02 -39.14
CA TYR A 410 -21.67 -4.84 -38.28
C TYR A 410 -21.82 -5.30 -36.84
N LEU A 411 -20.82 -5.04 -36.02
CA LEU A 411 -20.85 -5.29 -34.58
C LEU A 411 -21.07 -3.97 -33.86
N SER A 412 -22.22 -3.82 -33.19
CA SER A 412 -22.49 -2.68 -32.33
C SER A 412 -22.17 -3.03 -30.88
N PHE A 413 -21.39 -2.18 -30.21
CA PHE A 413 -21.05 -2.35 -28.79
C PHE A 413 -22.16 -1.89 -27.84
N GLN A 414 -23.08 -1.05 -28.33
CA GLN A 414 -24.33 -0.81 -27.63
C GLN A 414 -25.26 -1.99 -27.88
N GLY A 415 -25.58 -2.73 -26.82
CA GLY A 415 -26.67 -3.68 -26.87
C GLY A 415 -27.89 -2.94 -27.41
N LYS A 416 -28.40 -3.36 -28.57
CA LYS A 416 -29.79 -3.04 -28.91
C LYS A 416 -30.60 -3.60 -27.77
N SER A 417 -31.16 -2.71 -26.96
CA SER A 417 -32.25 -3.11 -26.07
C SER A 417 -33.25 -3.84 -26.96
N PRO A 418 -33.69 -5.06 -26.59
CA PRO A 418 -34.65 -5.81 -27.38
C PRO A 418 -35.89 -4.98 -27.71
#